data_AF-A0A3A0G7X0-F1
#
_entry.id   AF-A0A3A0G7X0-F1
#
_cell.length_a   1.000
_cell.length_b   1.000
_cell.length_c   1.000
_cell.angle_alpha   90.00
_cell.angle_beta   90.00
_cell.angle_gamma   90.00
#
_symmetry.space_group_name_H-M   'P 1'
#
loop_
_entity.id
_entity.type
_entity.pdbx_description
1 polymer ?
#
loop_
_entity_poly.entity_id
_entity_poly.type
_entity_poly.pdbx_seq_one_letter_code
_entity_poly.pdbx_strand_id
1 'polypeptide(L)' 'MEGPVFIDSNIIVRHIVGDAPVQAEACRVLFRAVEAGKHTVWTTNQVVAECVYVLTKAY' A
#
# COMPACT_ATOMS: atom_id res chain seq x y z
N MET A 1 -8.95 18.93 11.10
CA MET A 1 -8.00 18.34 10.13
C MET A 1 -8.11 16.83 10.30
N GLU A 2 -8.49 16.11 9.25
CA GLU A 2 -8.36 14.65 9.27
C GLU A 2 -6.87 14.29 9.35
N GLY A 3 -6.54 13.31 10.18
CA GLY A 3 -5.18 12.82 10.33
C GLY A 3 -4.67 12.12 9.06
N PRO A 4 -3.41 11.68 9.04
CA PRO A 4 -2.88 10.91 7.92
C PRO A 4 -3.70 9.62 7.72
N VAL A 5 -3.83 9.19 6.46
CA VAL A 5 -4.65 8.01 6.11
C VAL A 5 -3.88 6.73 6.44
N PHE A 6 -4.53 5.79 7.13
CA PHE A 6 -3.96 4.47 7.38
C PHE A 6 -4.00 3.62 6.10
N ILE A 7 -2.90 2.95 5.77
CA ILE A 7 -2.86 1.97 4.67
C ILE A 7 -2.54 0.57 5.19
N ASP A 8 -3.24 -0.41 4.63
CA ASP A 8 -3.16 -1.83 4.98
C ASP A 8 -2.22 -2.60 4.04
N SER A 9 -1.89 -3.84 4.41
CA SER A 9 -0.97 -4.72 3.67
C SER A 9 -1.43 -4.93 2.24
N ASN A 10 -2.74 -5.04 2.04
CA ASN A 10 -3.36 -5.30 0.75
C ASN A 10 -3.16 -4.16 -0.28
N ILE A 11 -2.95 -2.92 0.16
CA ILE A 11 -2.65 -1.76 -0.71
C ILE A 11 -1.17 -1.81 -1.12
N ILE A 12 -0.30 -2.12 -0.17
CA ILE A 12 1.15 -2.20 -0.37
C ILE A 12 1.48 -3.38 -1.29
N VAL A 13 0.97 -4.58 -1.00
CA VAL A 13 1.21 -5.79 -1.78
C VAL A 13 0.71 -5.62 -3.21
N ARG A 14 -0.50 -5.10 -3.41
CA ARG A 14 -1.04 -4.85 -4.77
C ARG A 14 -0.22 -3.85 -5.57
N HIS A 15 0.30 -2.82 -4.91
CA HIS A 15 1.21 -1.87 -5.57
C HIS A 15 2.48 -2.57 -6.08
N ILE A 16 3.06 -3.46 -5.27
CA ILE A 16 4.29 -4.19 -5.58
C ILE A 16 4.07 -5.25 -6.67
N VAL A 17 3.08 -6.12 -6.48
CA VAL A 17 2.83 -7.27 -7.35
C VAL A 17 2.12 -6.86 -8.65
N GLY A 18 1.20 -5.91 -8.56
CA GLY A 18 0.37 -5.51 -9.70
C GLY A 18 -0.77 -6.48 -10.01
N ASP A 19 -1.20 -7.31 -9.06
CA ASP A 19 -2.39 -8.15 -9.19
C ASP A 19 -3.67 -7.32 -9.12
N ALA A 20 -4.79 -7.87 -9.61
CA ALA A 20 -6.08 -7.18 -9.70
C ALA A 20 -5.94 -5.79 -10.39
N PRO A 21 -5.85 -5.73 -11.74
CA PRO A 21 -5.31 -4.59 -12.49
C PRO A 21 -5.94 -3.23 -12.17
N VAL A 22 -7.26 -3.19 -11.92
CA VAL A 22 -7.96 -1.95 -11.53
C VAL A 22 -7.50 -1.46 -10.15
N GLN A 23 -7.36 -2.37 -9.19
CA GLN A 23 -6.93 -2.05 -7.84
C GLN A 23 -5.43 -1.71 -7.80
N ALA A 24 -4.60 -2.45 -8.55
CA ALA A 24 -3.18 -2.13 -8.69
C ALA A 24 -2.95 -0.71 -9.23
N GLU A 25 -3.72 -0.28 -10.24
CA GLU A 25 -3.61 1.08 -10.77
C GLU A 25 -4.05 2.12 -9.73
N ALA A 26 -5.15 1.87 -9.01
CA ALA A 26 -5.56 2.75 -7.91
C ALA A 26 -4.47 2.87 -6.83
N CYS A 27 -3.81 1.77 -6.48
CA CYS A 27 -2.68 1.78 -5.54
C CYS A 27 -1.50 2.57 -6.10
N ARG A 28 -1.14 2.40 -7.39
CA ARG A 28 -0.08 3.19 -8.04
C ARG A 28 -0.37 4.69 -8.03
N VAL A 29 -1.60 5.09 -8.28
CA VAL A 29 -2.02 6.50 -8.20
C VAL A 29 -1.84 7.04 -6.79
N LEU A 30 -2.26 6.28 -5.76
CA LEU A 30 -2.06 6.65 -4.37
C LEU A 30 -0.57 6.84 -4.03
N PHE A 31 0.28 5.85 -4.35
CA PHE A 31 1.72 5.92 -4.04
C PHE A 31 2.41 7.09 -4.75
N ARG A 32 2.09 7.35 -6.04
CA ARG A 32 2.60 8.54 -6.75
C ARG A 32 2.21 9.85 -6.06
N ALA A 33 0.99 9.91 -5.52
CA ALA A 33 0.53 11.10 -4.84
C ALA A 33 1.19 11.28 -3.45
N VAL A 34 1.51 10.18 -2.76
CA VAL A 34 2.33 10.19 -1.53
C VAL A 34 3.76 10.65 -1.83
N GLU A 35 4.40 10.09 -2.87
CA GLU A 35 5.74 10.47 -3.31
C GLU A 35 5.82 11.94 -3.73
N ALA A 36 4.76 12.47 -4.33
CA ALA A 36 4.62 13.88 -4.69
C ALA A 36 4.28 14.80 -3.50
N GLY A 37 4.16 14.27 -2.28
CA GLY A 37 3.81 15.05 -1.07
C GLY A 37 2.35 15.52 -1.02
N LYS A 38 1.47 15.00 -1.87
CA LYS A 38 0.04 15.38 -1.93
C LYS A 38 -0.81 14.68 -0.87
N HIS A 39 -0.35 13.52 -0.40
CA HIS A 39 -0.99 12.78 0.69
C HIS A 39 0.06 12.32 1.70
N THR A 40 -0.30 12.35 2.98
CA THR A 40 0.45 11.69 4.05
C THR A 40 -0.30 10.45 4.48
N VAL A 41 0.41 9.32 4.50
CA VAL A 41 -0.12 8.03 4.94
C VAL A 41 0.70 7.49 6.10
N TRP A 42 0.13 6.57 6.85
CA TRP A 42 0.83 5.82 7.88
C TRP A 42 0.39 4.36 7.88
N THR A 43 1.21 3.51 8.47
CA THR A 43 0.90 2.10 8.68
C THR A 43 1.56 1.60 9.97
N THR A 44 1.40 0.33 10.32
CA THR A 44 2.01 -0.28 11.51
C THR A 44 3.10 -1.29 11.16
N ASN A 45 3.95 -1.61 12.12
CA ASN A 45 4.92 -2.70 12.00
C ASN A 45 4.24 -4.06 11.73
N GLN A 46 3.02 -4.26 12.23
CA GLN A 46 2.25 -5.47 11.97
C GLN A 46 1.85 -5.58 10.49
N VAL A 47 1.41 -4.49 9.87
CA VAL A 47 1.12 -4.45 8.43
C VAL A 47 2.38 -4.74 7.62
N VAL A 48 3.52 -4.17 7.99
CA VAL A 48 4.80 -4.47 7.31
C VAL A 48 5.17 -5.95 7.43
N ALA A 49 5.00 -6.55 8.62
CA ALA A 49 5.25 -7.98 8.82
C ALA A 49 4.32 -8.85 7.96
N GLU A 50 3.05 -8.47 7.81
CA GLU A 50 2.10 -9.14 6.93
C GLU A 50 2.52 -9.03 5.45
N CYS A 51 2.94 -7.85 4.98
CA CYS A 51 3.46 -7.70 3.61
C CYS A 51 4.59 -8.68 3.32
N VAL A 52 5.56 -8.79 4.25
CA VAL A 52 6.68 -9.74 4.12
C VAL A 52 6.17 -11.18 4.09
N TYR A 53 5.25 -11.55 4.96
CA TYR A 53 4.66 -12.90 4.97
C TYR A 53 3.95 -13.22 3.65
N VAL A 54 3.07 -12.33 3.18
CA VAL A 54 2.29 -12.53 1.94
C VAL A 54 3.22 -12.64 0.73
N LEU A 55 4.18 -11.72 0.59
CA LEU A 55 5.13 -11.74 -0.53
C LEU A 55 6.08 -12.96 -0.53
N THR A 56 6.28 -13.61 0.61
CA THR A 56 7.17 -14.79 0.71
C THR A 56 6.43 -16.12 0.66
N LYS A 57 5.11 -16.14 0.86
CA LYS A 57 4.32 -17.38 0.98
C LYS A 57 3.22 -17.52 -0.06
N ALA A 58 2.70 -16.42 -0.60
CA ALA A 58 1.56 -16.43 -1.51
C ALA A 58 1.90 -16.00 -2.95
N TYR A 59 3.06 -15.37 -3.14
CA TYR A 59 3.64 -15.02 -4.44
C TYR A 59 5.01 -15.65 -4.57
#